data_AF-A0A7W4F3P2-F1
#
_entry.id   AF-A0A7W4F3P2-F1
#
_cell.length_a   1.000
_cell.length_b   1.000
_cell.length_c   1.000
_cell.angle_alpha   90.00
_cell.angle_beta   90.00
_cell.angle_gamma   90.00
#
_symmetry.space_group_name_H-M   'P 1'
#
loop_
_entity.id
_entity.type
_entity.pdbx_description
1 polymer ?
#
loop_
_entity_poly.entity_id
_entity_poly.type
_entity_poly.pdbx_seq_one_letter_code
_entity_poly.pdbx_strand_id
1 'polypeptide(L)'
;MLSKIAKWLFQLPGRLFGGIFRSRLTIFIFFMLIAAGVFSAKRYLRAHQSDDEFVTTATTDYNRAIQREMPMREAREQCGGPLHDNAGHPWPLSAGYLHQPEGKAAAPQQQLTLDNQNNNFAVLVKLETPGAPQRLAEVFIPAAGSFNIKTNPAGEYVMKIKNIKTGCNFRSKPFTLSRHQDWRLSLKLQTDGSVQYQPISDREF
;
A
#
# COMPACT_ATOMS: atom_id res chain seq x y z
N MET A 1 45.81 52.48 65.49
CA MET A 1 45.13 51.79 66.63
C MET A 1 43.86 52.55 67.00
N LEU A 2 42.75 52.24 66.34
CA LEU A 2 41.40 52.80 66.65
C LEU A 2 40.32 51.86 66.08
N SER A 3 40.51 50.56 66.35
CA SER A 3 39.57 49.45 66.13
C SER A 3 38.33 49.54 67.05
N LYS A 4 37.78 50.73 67.29
CA LYS A 4 36.70 50.96 68.27
C LYS A 4 35.66 52.04 67.92
N ILE A 5 35.53 52.50 66.67
CA ILE A 5 34.61 53.64 66.36
C ILE A 5 33.51 53.38 65.33
N ALA A 6 33.29 52.17 64.81
CA ALA A 6 32.09 51.95 63.98
C ALA A 6 31.44 50.58 64.13
N LYS A 7 31.36 50.11 65.38
CA LYS A 7 30.48 49.01 65.81
C LYS A 7 29.03 49.47 66.03
N TRP A 8 28.60 50.59 65.42
CA TRP A 8 27.34 51.27 65.75
C TRP A 8 26.36 51.46 64.58
N LEU A 9 26.71 51.09 63.34
CA LEU A 9 25.76 51.11 62.22
C LEU A 9 25.14 49.74 61.90
N PHE A 10 25.50 48.72 62.68
CA PHE A 10 24.81 47.42 62.73
C PHE A 10 23.84 47.41 63.92
N GLN A 11 22.77 48.20 63.86
CA GLN A 11 21.59 47.97 64.70
C GLN A 11 20.34 48.66 64.12
N LEU A 12 19.60 47.84 63.35
CA LEU A 12 18.14 47.83 63.18
C LEU A 12 17.51 48.79 62.14
N PRO A 13 16.43 48.38 61.43
CA PRO A 13 15.57 47.23 61.72
C PRO A 13 15.30 46.29 60.52
N GLY A 14 15.86 45.08 60.59
CA GLY A 14 15.30 43.88 59.96
C GLY A 14 14.00 43.40 60.62
N ARG A 15 13.07 44.32 60.94
CA ARG A 15 11.83 44.01 61.66
C ARG A 15 10.56 44.59 61.04
N LEU A 16 10.65 45.25 59.89
CA LEU A 16 9.49 45.79 59.14
C LEU A 16 9.36 45.27 57.70
N PHE A 17 10.38 44.59 57.16
CA PHE A 17 10.36 44.10 55.77
C PHE A 17 9.95 42.61 55.63
N GLY A 18 9.78 41.86 56.72
CA GLY A 18 9.46 40.42 56.69
C GLY A 18 8.07 40.08 56.13
N GLY A 19 7.09 40.98 56.23
CA GLY A 19 5.73 40.75 55.73
C GLY A 19 5.55 41.01 54.23
N ILE A 20 6.30 41.97 53.68
CA ILE A 20 6.14 42.44 52.29
C ILE A 20 6.88 41.51 51.31
N PHE A 21 8.01 40.93 51.72
CA PHE A 21 8.77 39.98 50.90
C PHE A 21 8.15 38.57 50.83
N ARG A 22 7.34 38.17 51.83
CA ARG A 22 6.75 36.83 51.87
C ARG A 22 5.71 36.63 50.76
N SER A 23 4.86 37.65 50.54
CA SER A 23 3.82 37.64 49.49
C SER A 23 4.42 37.69 48.07
N ARG A 24 5.42 38.56 47.85
CA ARG A 24 6.06 38.66 46.54
C ARG A 24 6.87 37.41 46.19
N LEU A 25 7.59 36.82 47.15
CA LEU A 25 8.32 35.57 46.91
C LEU A 25 7.40 34.42 46.53
N THR A 26 6.26 34.25 47.22
CA THR A 26 5.28 33.22 46.87
C THR A 26 4.67 33.43 45.48
N ILE A 27 4.42 34.69 45.08
CA ILE A 27 3.94 35.01 43.74
C ILE A 27 4.99 34.66 42.69
N PHE A 28 6.26 35.02 42.90
CA PHE A 28 7.36 34.66 41.99
C PHE A 28 7.54 33.15 41.87
N ILE A 29 7.49 32.41 42.99
CA ILE A 29 7.58 30.95 42.98
C ILE A 29 6.39 30.34 42.22
N PHE A 30 5.18 30.85 42.42
CA PHE A 30 3.99 30.38 41.71
C PHE A 30 4.11 30.57 40.19
N PHE A 31 4.52 31.76 39.73
CA PHE A 31 4.77 32.00 38.30
C PHE A 31 5.92 31.16 37.76
N MET A 32 6.98 30.93 38.54
CA MET A 32 8.07 30.06 38.14
C MET A 32 7.61 28.60 37.99
N LEU A 33 6.77 28.10 38.90
CA LEU A 33 6.19 26.75 38.82
C LEU A 33 5.24 26.61 37.61
N ILE A 34 4.42 27.63 37.33
CA ILE A 34 3.60 27.65 36.11
C ILE A 34 4.49 27.63 34.86
N ALA A 35 5.54 28.45 34.81
CA ALA A 35 6.46 28.48 33.67
C ALA A 35 7.18 27.14 33.49
N ALA A 36 7.62 26.50 34.58
CA ALA A 36 8.23 25.17 34.55
C ALA A 36 7.22 24.09 34.11
N GLY A 37 5.97 24.19 34.53
CA GLY A 37 4.88 23.30 34.10
C GLY A 37 4.59 23.42 32.60
N VAL A 38 4.47 24.65 32.09
CA VAL A 38 4.28 24.91 30.65
C VAL A 38 5.50 24.44 29.84
N PHE A 39 6.71 24.62 30.34
CA PHE A 39 7.93 24.16 29.67
C PHE A 39 8.03 22.63 29.66
N SER A 40 7.63 21.97 30.75
CA SER A 40 7.59 20.50 30.86
C SER A 40 6.52 19.89 29.96
N ALA A 41 5.31 20.48 29.91
CA ALA A 41 4.25 20.05 29.00
C ALA A 41 4.63 20.24 27.53
N LYS A 42 5.26 21.38 27.19
CA LYS A 42 5.77 21.63 25.82
C LYS A 42 6.87 20.64 25.43
N ARG A 43 7.75 20.27 26.37
CA ARG A 43 8.79 19.26 26.15
C ARG A 43 8.21 17.86 26.03
N TYR A 44 7.19 17.53 26.82
CA TYR A 44 6.48 16.26 26.76
C TYR A 44 5.73 16.09 25.44
N LEU A 45 5.03 17.13 24.97
CA LEU A 45 4.37 17.14 23.65
C LEU A 45 5.39 17.05 22.50
N ARG A 46 6.55 17.72 22.60
CA ARG A 46 7.62 17.56 21.58
C ARG A 46 8.24 16.17 21.56
N ALA A 47 8.40 15.52 22.71
CA ALA A 47 8.92 14.16 22.77
C ALA A 47 7.93 13.16 22.15
N HIS A 48 6.64 13.30 22.43
CA HIS A 48 5.61 12.44 21.82
C HIS A 48 5.34 12.74 20.34
N GLN A 49 5.67 13.94 19.85
CA GLN A 49 5.54 14.28 18.43
C GLN A 49 6.72 13.77 17.58
N SER A 50 7.75 13.20 18.21
CA SER A 50 8.92 12.65 17.52
C SER A 50 8.81 11.14 17.23
N ASP A 51 7.76 10.48 17.75
CA ASP A 51 7.48 9.05 17.49
C ASP A 51 6.35 8.84 16.45
N ASP A 52 5.67 9.92 16.03
CA ASP A 52 4.70 9.93 14.92
C ASP A 52 5.26 10.68 13.70
N GLU A 53 6.57 10.54 13.44
CA GLU A 53 7.15 10.91 12.14
C GLU A 53 6.76 9.84 11.12
N PHE A 54 5.56 10.01 10.57
CA PHE A 54 5.20 9.52 9.26
C PHE A 54 6.35 9.91 8.32
N VAL A 55 7.12 8.93 7.85
CA VAL A 55 8.21 9.12 6.90
C VAL A 55 7.61 9.66 5.61
N THR A 56 7.42 10.97 5.53
CA THR A 56 7.29 11.71 4.27
C THR A 56 8.70 11.87 3.74
N THR A 57 9.23 10.82 3.13
CA THR A 57 10.35 10.98 2.20
C THR A 57 9.88 11.93 1.10
N ALA A 58 10.41 13.15 1.15
CA ALA A 58 10.31 14.12 0.10
C ALA A 58 10.73 13.50 -1.24
N THR A 59 9.95 13.86 -2.24
CA THR A 59 10.10 13.62 -3.66
C THR A 59 11.50 13.93 -4.18
N THR A 60 12.37 12.94 -4.22
CA THR A 60 13.44 12.82 -5.23
C THR A 60 13.76 11.33 -5.39
N ASP A 61 13.69 10.86 -6.63
CA ASP A 61 14.06 9.51 -7.10
C ASP A 61 12.92 8.48 -7.25
N TYR A 62 11.93 8.82 -8.08
CA TYR A 62 10.90 7.87 -8.58
C TYR A 62 11.47 6.78 -9.53
N ASN A 63 12.78 6.75 -9.80
CA ASN A 63 13.36 5.85 -10.80
C ASN A 63 14.28 4.76 -10.22
N ARG A 64 14.39 4.64 -8.89
CA ARG A 64 14.90 3.40 -8.30
C ARG A 64 13.73 2.46 -8.04
N ALA A 65 13.25 1.84 -9.11
CA ALA A 65 12.42 0.64 -9.03
C ALA A 65 13.24 -0.45 -8.30
N ILE A 66 13.17 -0.47 -6.98
CA ILE A 66 13.48 -1.68 -6.23
C ILE A 66 12.32 -2.62 -6.55
N GLN A 67 12.47 -3.41 -7.61
CA GLN A 67 11.73 -4.66 -7.77
C GLN A 67 12.16 -5.58 -6.62
N ARG A 68 11.65 -5.33 -5.42
CA ARG A 68 11.56 -6.36 -4.40
C ARG A 68 10.48 -7.29 -4.93
N GLU A 69 10.89 -8.33 -5.65
CA GLU A 69 10.07 -9.51 -5.82
C GLU A 69 9.64 -9.92 -4.41
N MET A 70 8.36 -9.71 -4.07
CA MET A 70 7.86 -10.03 -2.74
C MET A 70 8.13 -11.52 -2.49
N PRO A 71 8.73 -11.88 -1.35
CA PRO A 71 9.01 -13.28 -1.06
C PRO A 71 7.69 -14.06 -1.10
N MET A 72 7.71 -15.22 -1.77
CA MET A 72 6.54 -16.09 -2.02
C MET A 72 5.67 -16.40 -0.78
N ARG A 73 6.21 -16.21 0.44
CA ARG A 73 5.50 -16.43 1.71
C ARG A 73 4.55 -15.26 2.04
N GLU A 74 4.96 -14.01 1.82
CA GLU A 74 4.13 -12.82 2.14
C GLU A 74 2.95 -12.66 1.17
N ALA A 75 3.15 -12.94 -0.13
CA ALA A 75 2.06 -12.91 -1.11
C ALA A 75 1.02 -14.03 -0.89
N ARG A 76 1.39 -15.13 -0.22
CA ARG A 76 0.47 -16.21 0.19
C ARG A 76 -0.40 -15.85 1.39
N GLU A 77 0.04 -14.91 2.23
CA GLU A 77 -0.69 -14.51 3.45
C GLU A 77 -1.96 -13.69 3.16
N GLN A 78 -2.19 -13.30 1.90
CA GLN A 78 -3.38 -12.55 1.45
C GLN A 78 -4.37 -13.40 0.64
N CYS A 79 -4.30 -14.73 0.73
CA CYS A 79 -5.30 -15.60 0.11
C CYS A 79 -6.50 -15.78 1.06
N GLY A 80 -7.65 -15.14 0.76
CA GLY A 80 -8.89 -15.24 1.54
C GLY A 80 -10.11 -15.58 0.70
N GLY A 81 -10.25 -16.83 0.26
CA GLY A 81 -11.39 -17.32 -0.53
C GLY A 81 -12.36 -18.24 0.24
N PRO A 82 -13.49 -18.66 -0.38
CA PRO A 82 -13.92 -18.36 -1.75
C PRO A 82 -14.51 -16.96 -1.90
N LEU A 83 -14.20 -16.29 -3.00
CA LEU A 83 -14.64 -14.92 -3.26
C LEU A 83 -16.02 -14.90 -3.93
N HIS A 84 -16.90 -14.02 -3.45
CA HIS A 84 -18.02 -13.52 -4.24
C HIS A 84 -17.49 -12.60 -5.36
N ASP A 85 -18.31 -12.25 -6.35
CA ASP A 85 -17.87 -11.26 -7.32
C ASP A 85 -17.58 -9.90 -6.65
N ASN A 86 -16.88 -9.02 -7.36
CA ASN A 86 -16.45 -7.73 -6.79
C ASN A 86 -17.63 -6.83 -6.34
N ALA A 87 -18.88 -7.19 -6.66
CA ALA A 87 -20.11 -6.49 -6.27
C ALA A 87 -20.96 -7.28 -5.25
N GLY A 88 -20.48 -8.42 -4.73
CA GLY A 88 -21.20 -9.28 -3.79
C GLY A 88 -22.25 -10.21 -4.42
N HIS A 89 -22.35 -10.25 -5.74
CA HIS A 89 -23.24 -11.14 -6.49
C HIS A 89 -22.53 -12.48 -6.77
N PRO A 90 -23.28 -13.56 -7.09
CA PRO A 90 -22.68 -14.80 -7.55
C PRO A 90 -21.98 -14.59 -8.91
N TRP A 91 -20.86 -15.28 -9.11
CA TRP A 91 -20.19 -15.30 -10.40
C TRP A 91 -21.09 -15.81 -11.54
N PRO A 92 -20.86 -15.38 -12.79
CA PRO A 92 -21.58 -15.90 -13.94
C PRO A 92 -21.47 -17.43 -14.06
N LEU A 93 -22.51 -18.08 -14.60
CA LEU A 93 -22.49 -19.52 -14.85
C LEU A 93 -21.65 -19.91 -16.08
N SER A 94 -21.38 -18.95 -16.96
CA SER A 94 -20.67 -19.16 -18.23
C SER A 94 -19.44 -18.26 -18.31
N ALA A 95 -18.47 -18.67 -19.14
CA ALA A 95 -17.29 -17.86 -19.37
C ALA A 95 -17.63 -16.62 -20.19
N GLY A 96 -17.07 -15.46 -19.82
CA GLY A 96 -17.41 -14.22 -20.48
C GLY A 96 -16.64 -13.01 -19.98
N TYR A 97 -16.73 -11.92 -20.74
CA TYR A 97 -16.25 -10.61 -20.31
C TYR A 97 -17.09 -10.11 -19.13
N LEU A 98 -16.43 -9.65 -18.07
CA LEU A 98 -17.11 -8.92 -16.98
C LEU A 98 -17.30 -7.45 -17.34
N HIS A 99 -16.34 -6.89 -18.07
CA HIS A 99 -16.43 -5.58 -18.69
C HIS A 99 -16.06 -5.71 -20.16
N GLN A 100 -16.91 -5.19 -21.04
CA GLN A 100 -16.63 -5.18 -22.46
C GLN A 100 -15.44 -4.22 -22.72
N PRO A 101 -14.44 -4.60 -23.52
CA PRO A 101 -13.30 -3.73 -23.79
C PRO A 101 -13.76 -2.42 -24.40
N GLU A 102 -13.45 -1.29 -23.75
CA GLU A 102 -13.72 0.04 -24.27
C GLU A 102 -12.71 0.37 -25.38
N GLY A 103 -13.02 0.00 -26.62
CA GLY A 103 -12.13 0.28 -27.75
C GLY A 103 -12.79 0.05 -29.11
N LYS A 104 -12.59 1.00 -30.03
CA LYS A 104 -12.96 0.80 -31.45
C LYS A 104 -12.04 -0.26 -32.06
N ALA A 105 -12.63 -1.32 -32.60
CA ALA A 105 -11.95 -2.35 -33.38
C ALA A 105 -11.41 -1.76 -34.69
N ALA A 106 -10.25 -1.11 -34.65
CA ALA A 106 -9.65 -0.45 -35.82
C ALA A 106 -8.47 -1.25 -36.43
N ALA A 107 -7.96 -2.27 -35.75
CA ALA A 107 -6.84 -3.08 -36.19
C ALA A 107 -7.27 -4.53 -36.48
N PRO A 108 -6.55 -5.30 -37.31
CA PRO A 108 -6.82 -6.73 -37.49
C PRO A 108 -6.76 -7.41 -36.12
N GLN A 109 -7.84 -8.02 -35.67
CA GLN A 109 -7.93 -8.68 -34.37
C GLN A 109 -7.48 -10.14 -34.49
N GLN A 110 -6.60 -10.58 -33.59
CA GLN A 110 -6.22 -11.98 -33.41
C GLN A 110 -7.07 -12.62 -32.32
N GLN A 111 -7.40 -13.90 -32.47
CA GLN A 111 -8.10 -14.66 -31.44
C GLN A 111 -7.10 -15.29 -30.47
N LEU A 112 -7.37 -15.12 -29.18
CA LEU A 112 -6.63 -15.72 -28.08
C LEU A 112 -7.58 -16.54 -27.22
N THR A 113 -7.32 -17.83 -27.13
CA THR A 113 -8.07 -18.74 -26.26
C THR A 113 -7.42 -18.77 -24.88
N LEU A 114 -8.17 -18.35 -23.87
CA LEU A 114 -7.82 -18.51 -22.46
C LEU A 114 -8.38 -19.84 -21.97
N ASP A 115 -7.51 -20.77 -21.58
CA ASP A 115 -7.86 -22.15 -21.29
C ASP A 115 -7.74 -22.49 -19.81
N ASN A 116 -8.89 -22.69 -19.15
CA ASN A 116 -9.00 -23.10 -17.75
C ASN A 116 -9.35 -24.60 -17.60
N GLN A 117 -9.27 -25.41 -18.66
CA GLN A 117 -9.66 -26.83 -18.64
C GLN A 117 -8.95 -27.66 -17.56
N ASN A 118 -7.72 -27.30 -17.24
CA ASN A 118 -6.87 -28.05 -16.30
C ASN A 118 -7.01 -27.61 -14.83
N ASN A 119 -7.90 -26.65 -14.53
CA ASN A 119 -8.15 -26.19 -13.17
C ASN A 119 -9.56 -26.59 -12.71
N ASN A 120 -9.66 -27.09 -11.48
CA ASN A 120 -10.93 -27.44 -10.83
C ASN A 120 -11.58 -26.24 -10.08
N PHE A 121 -11.15 -25.02 -10.40
CA PHE A 121 -11.63 -23.78 -9.81
C PHE A 121 -11.86 -22.74 -10.91
N ALA A 122 -12.80 -21.82 -10.65
CA ALA A 122 -13.02 -20.67 -11.51
C ALA A 122 -11.89 -19.64 -11.36
N VAL A 123 -11.66 -18.87 -12.42
CA VAL A 123 -10.62 -17.85 -12.46
C VAL A 123 -11.18 -16.54 -12.99
N LEU A 124 -10.67 -15.45 -12.43
CA LEU A 124 -10.78 -14.11 -13.01
C LEU A 124 -9.46 -13.76 -13.68
N VAL A 125 -9.51 -13.42 -14.96
CA VAL A 125 -8.34 -13.09 -15.78
C VAL A 125 -8.39 -11.63 -16.18
N LYS A 126 -7.30 -10.91 -15.98
CA LYS A 126 -7.06 -9.59 -16.56
C LYS A 126 -5.90 -9.66 -17.55
N LEU A 127 -6.10 -9.14 -18.76
CA LEU A 127 -5.06 -8.98 -19.77
C LEU A 127 -4.79 -7.50 -19.99
N GLU A 128 -3.53 -7.09 -19.86
CA GLU A 128 -3.09 -5.70 -19.87
C GLU A 128 -1.83 -5.53 -20.72
N THR A 129 -1.60 -4.32 -21.23
CA THR A 129 -0.34 -3.93 -21.87
C THR A 129 0.62 -3.35 -20.81
N PRO A 130 1.87 -3.83 -20.66
CA PRO A 130 2.74 -3.46 -19.54
C PRO A 130 3.08 -1.96 -19.42
N GLY A 131 3.24 -1.25 -20.55
CA GLY A 131 3.69 0.16 -20.58
C GLY A 131 2.58 1.20 -20.58
N ALA A 132 1.33 0.79 -20.82
CA ALA A 132 0.15 1.62 -20.77
C ALA A 132 -1.02 0.70 -20.42
N PRO A 133 -1.41 0.59 -19.14
CA PRO A 133 -2.42 -0.36 -18.69
C PRO A 133 -3.82 0.09 -19.12
N GLN A 134 -4.05 0.13 -20.42
CA GLN A 134 -5.39 0.01 -20.96
C GLN A 134 -5.78 -1.46 -20.79
N ARG A 135 -6.76 -1.70 -19.92
CA ARG A 135 -7.30 -3.04 -19.67
C ARG A 135 -7.89 -3.57 -20.98
N LEU A 136 -7.28 -4.61 -21.55
CA LEU A 136 -7.71 -5.17 -22.83
C LEU A 136 -8.86 -6.15 -22.66
N ALA A 137 -8.83 -6.91 -21.58
CA ALA A 137 -9.88 -7.87 -21.25
C ALA A 137 -9.91 -8.12 -19.75
N GLU A 138 -11.11 -8.23 -19.21
CA GLU A 138 -11.37 -8.81 -17.90
C GLU A 138 -12.45 -9.87 -18.05
N VAL A 139 -12.09 -11.12 -17.76
CA VAL A 139 -12.86 -12.30 -18.13
C VAL A 139 -13.02 -13.20 -16.92
N PHE A 140 -14.24 -13.64 -16.68
CA PHE A 140 -14.52 -14.75 -15.79
C PHE A 140 -14.56 -16.05 -16.58
N ILE A 141 -13.88 -17.10 -16.08
CA ILE A 141 -13.91 -18.43 -16.67
C ILE A 141 -14.19 -19.45 -15.57
N PRO A 142 -15.27 -20.25 -15.67
CA PRO A 142 -15.59 -21.28 -14.69
C PRO A 142 -14.53 -22.39 -14.69
N ALA A 143 -14.58 -23.25 -13.68
CA ALA A 143 -13.76 -24.46 -13.61
C ALA A 143 -13.95 -25.29 -14.89
N ALA A 144 -12.85 -25.86 -15.40
CA ALA A 144 -12.81 -26.61 -16.65
C ALA A 144 -13.30 -25.87 -17.92
N GLY A 145 -13.47 -24.54 -17.86
CA GLY A 145 -13.94 -23.73 -18.99
C GLY A 145 -12.82 -23.20 -19.89
N SER A 146 -13.21 -22.55 -20.99
CA SER A 146 -12.30 -21.76 -21.82
C SER A 146 -13.05 -20.59 -22.46
N PHE A 147 -12.34 -19.52 -22.80
CA PHE A 147 -12.96 -18.35 -23.43
C PHE A 147 -12.06 -17.72 -24.47
N ASN A 148 -12.65 -17.24 -25.56
CA ASN A 148 -11.93 -16.58 -26.64
C ASN A 148 -12.02 -15.07 -26.48
N ILE A 149 -10.87 -14.41 -26.45
CA ILE A 149 -10.78 -12.95 -26.49
C ILE A 149 -10.14 -12.49 -27.79
N LYS A 150 -10.42 -11.25 -28.15
CA LYS A 150 -9.78 -10.57 -29.27
C LYS A 150 -8.65 -9.69 -28.77
N THR A 151 -7.47 -9.82 -29.38
CA THR A 151 -6.29 -9.03 -29.05
C THR A 151 -5.69 -8.42 -30.31
N ASN A 152 -4.78 -7.46 -30.13
CA ASN A 152 -3.96 -6.98 -31.24
C ASN A 152 -2.88 -8.03 -31.60
N PRO A 153 -2.49 -8.15 -32.87
CA PRO A 153 -1.42 -9.04 -33.28
C PRO A 153 -0.08 -8.37 -32.95
N ALA A 154 0.91 -9.17 -32.52
CA ALA A 154 2.27 -8.69 -32.19
C ALA A 154 2.35 -7.68 -31.02
N GLY A 155 1.41 -7.75 -30.07
CA GLY A 155 1.49 -7.00 -28.82
C GLY A 155 2.28 -7.72 -27.73
N GLU A 156 2.82 -6.94 -26.79
CA GLU A 156 3.34 -7.43 -25.51
C GLU A 156 2.23 -7.33 -24.46
N TYR A 157 2.08 -8.39 -23.68
CA TYR A 157 1.00 -8.55 -22.72
C TYR A 157 1.51 -9.00 -21.36
N VAL A 158 0.76 -8.61 -20.33
CA VAL A 158 0.86 -9.15 -18.98
C VAL A 158 -0.52 -9.71 -18.65
N MET A 159 -0.52 -10.94 -18.13
CA MET A 159 -1.74 -11.60 -17.67
C MET A 159 -1.72 -11.71 -16.15
N LYS A 160 -2.84 -11.35 -15.54
CA LYS A 160 -3.09 -11.55 -14.11
C LYS A 160 -4.24 -12.52 -13.93
N ILE A 161 -4.09 -13.44 -12.99
CA ILE A 161 -5.08 -14.48 -12.69
C ILE A 161 -5.39 -14.43 -11.21
N LYS A 162 -6.67 -14.36 -10.87
CA LYS A 162 -7.17 -14.55 -9.51
C LYS A 162 -7.88 -15.89 -9.43
N ASN A 163 -7.40 -16.76 -8.53
CA ASN A 163 -8.06 -18.01 -8.21
C ASN A 163 -9.27 -17.70 -7.32
N ILE A 164 -10.49 -17.88 -7.82
CA ILE A 164 -11.71 -17.51 -7.08
C ILE A 164 -11.90 -18.35 -5.82
N LYS A 165 -11.44 -19.61 -5.84
CA LYS A 165 -11.58 -20.53 -4.70
C LYS A 165 -10.72 -20.11 -3.52
N THR A 166 -9.49 -19.64 -3.76
CA THR A 166 -8.53 -19.31 -2.70
C THR A 166 -8.33 -17.81 -2.50
N GLY A 167 -8.75 -16.99 -3.44
CA GLY A 167 -8.48 -15.55 -3.47
C GLY A 167 -7.05 -15.19 -3.89
N CYS A 168 -6.18 -16.17 -4.15
CA CYS A 168 -4.78 -15.89 -4.49
C CYS A 168 -4.65 -15.25 -5.88
N ASN A 169 -3.78 -14.25 -5.99
CA ASN A 169 -3.49 -13.54 -7.24
C ASN A 169 -2.12 -13.93 -7.78
N PHE A 170 -2.04 -13.98 -9.10
CA PHE A 170 -0.84 -14.34 -9.84
C PHE A 170 -0.68 -13.42 -11.04
N ARG A 171 0.56 -13.13 -11.41
CA ARG A 171 0.93 -12.30 -12.56
C ARG A 171 1.97 -13.02 -13.40
N SER A 172 1.83 -12.95 -14.72
CA SER A 172 2.85 -13.43 -15.63
C SER A 172 4.01 -12.43 -15.77
N LYS A 173 5.17 -12.92 -16.18
CA LYS A 173 6.14 -12.05 -16.87
C LYS A 173 5.51 -11.52 -18.17
N PRO A 174 5.97 -10.37 -18.71
CA PRO A 174 5.56 -9.92 -20.02
C PRO A 174 5.83 -10.99 -21.08
N PHE A 175 4.88 -11.21 -21.98
CA PHE A 175 5.00 -12.16 -23.08
C PHE A 175 4.44 -11.55 -24.36
N THR A 176 4.96 -11.99 -25.50
CA THR A 176 4.54 -11.52 -26.81
C THR A 176 3.69 -12.58 -27.51
N LEU A 177 2.63 -12.14 -28.20
CA LEU A 177 1.85 -13.01 -29.07
C LEU A 177 2.33 -12.82 -30.50
N SER A 178 2.89 -13.87 -31.11
CA SER A 178 3.24 -13.81 -32.54
C SER A 178 1.97 -13.77 -33.39
N ARG A 179 2.11 -13.32 -34.65
CA ARG A 179 1.01 -13.19 -35.62
C ARG A 179 0.58 -14.57 -36.14
N HIS A 180 -0.05 -15.38 -35.30
CA HIS A 180 -0.70 -16.65 -35.65
C HIS A 180 -2.15 -16.64 -35.17
N GLN A 181 -3.05 -17.28 -35.91
CA GLN A 181 -4.50 -17.09 -35.75
C GLN A 181 -5.10 -17.76 -34.50
N ASP A 182 -4.46 -18.80 -33.94
CA ASP A 182 -5.07 -19.67 -32.92
C ASP A 182 -4.21 -19.85 -31.67
N TRP A 183 -3.89 -18.76 -30.99
CA TRP A 183 -3.17 -18.87 -29.71
C TRP A 183 -4.06 -19.48 -28.63
N ARG A 184 -3.50 -20.42 -27.86
CA ARG A 184 -4.14 -21.00 -26.68
C ARG A 184 -3.20 -20.91 -25.48
N LEU A 185 -3.61 -20.18 -24.46
CA LEU A 185 -2.85 -20.01 -23.22
C LEU A 185 -3.50 -20.82 -22.11
N SER A 186 -2.72 -21.75 -21.56
CA SER A 186 -3.12 -22.48 -20.37
C SER A 186 -3.07 -21.55 -19.15
N LEU A 187 -4.15 -21.52 -18.38
CA LEU A 187 -4.27 -20.80 -17.12
C LEU A 187 -3.81 -21.65 -15.92
N LYS A 188 -3.11 -22.75 -16.18
CA LYS A 188 -2.51 -23.58 -15.14
C LYS A 188 -1.41 -22.77 -14.44
N LEU A 189 -1.53 -22.65 -13.12
CA LEU A 189 -0.62 -21.84 -12.29
C LEU A 189 0.70 -22.55 -11.95
N GLN A 190 0.92 -23.77 -12.48
CA GLN A 190 2.14 -24.55 -12.24
C GLN A 190 3.23 -24.20 -13.28
N THR A 191 4.48 -24.50 -12.95
CA THR A 191 5.70 -24.13 -13.70
C THR A 191 5.82 -24.74 -15.10
N ASP A 192 4.97 -25.69 -15.46
CA ASP A 192 4.96 -26.37 -16.76
C ASP A 192 4.02 -25.72 -17.80
N GLY A 193 3.35 -24.63 -17.43
CA GLY A 193 2.47 -23.88 -18.33
C GLY A 193 3.23 -23.11 -19.42
N SER A 194 2.50 -22.74 -20.48
CA SER A 194 2.99 -21.89 -21.58
C SER A 194 3.46 -20.50 -21.11
N VAL A 195 2.97 -20.07 -19.94
CA VAL A 195 3.30 -18.79 -19.29
C VAL A 195 3.61 -19.06 -17.83
N GLN A 196 4.74 -18.55 -17.36
CA GLN A 196 5.12 -18.64 -15.94
C GLN A 196 4.45 -17.52 -15.14
N TYR A 197 3.88 -17.89 -13.99
CA TYR A 197 3.23 -16.96 -13.08
C TYR A 197 3.98 -16.87 -11.76
N GLN A 198 4.00 -15.66 -11.20
CA GLN A 198 4.46 -15.37 -9.85
C GLN A 198 3.29 -14.85 -9.02
N PRO A 199 3.22 -15.17 -7.71
CA PRO A 199 2.18 -14.62 -6.85
C PRO A 199 2.34 -13.11 -6.69
N ILE A 200 1.22 -12.40 -6.56
CA ILE A 200 1.15 -10.94 -6.37
C ILE A 200 0.13 -10.60 -5.28
N SER A 201 0.21 -9.38 -4.73
CA SER A 201 -0.74 -8.89 -3.74
C SER A 201 -2.08 -8.45 -4.37
N ASP A 202 -3.12 -8.25 -3.56
CA ASP A 202 -4.40 -7.69 -4.02
C ASP A 202 -4.28 -6.29 -4.62
N ARG A 203 -3.31 -5.49 -4.14
CA ARG A 203 -3.05 -4.14 -4.66
C ARG A 203 -2.48 -4.14 -6.07
N GLU A 204 -1.80 -5.22 -6.44
CA GLU A 204 -1.16 -5.38 -7.76
C GLU A 204 -2.09 -6.02 -8.80
N PHE A 205 -3.24 -6.55 -8.38
CA PHE A 205 -4.19 -7.25 -9.24
C PHE A 205 -5.10 -6.30 -10.03
#